data_AF-A0A354B448-F1
#
_entry.id   AF-A0A354B448-F1
#
_cell.length_a   1.000
_cell.length_b   1.000
_cell.length_c   1.000
_cell.angle_alpha   90.00
_cell.angle_beta   90.00
_cell.angle_gamma   90.00
#
_symmetry.space_group_name_H-M   'P 1'
#
loop_
_entity.id
_entity.type
_entity.pdbx_description
1 polymer ?
#
loop_
_entity_poly.entity_id
_entity_poly.type
_entity_poly.pdbx_seq_one_letter_code
_entity_poly.pdbx_strand_id
1 'polypeptide(L)'
;MARFGLTALKSLLRRTPRPHWQAPEASWSRRFGQGWESPYTVRYASNLDDGPNHGMPLGGFGAGCIGRAPDGNFNLWHLDGGEHWFG
;
A
#
# COMPACT_ATOMS: atom_id res chain seq x y z
N MET A 1 -10.83 -6.31 -44.47
CA MET A 1 -9.61 -5.48 -44.35
C MET A 1 -9.75 -4.58 -43.14
N ALA A 2 -8.98 -4.83 -42.08
CA ALA A 2 -9.06 -4.07 -40.85
C ALA A 2 -8.44 -2.68 -41.05
N ARG A 3 -9.21 -1.61 -40.81
CA ARG A 3 -8.73 -0.23 -40.76
C ARG A 3 -7.87 -0.03 -39.50
N PHE A 4 -6.65 -0.54 -39.54
CA PHE A 4 -5.61 -0.21 -38.56
C PHE A 4 -4.95 1.09 -38.99
N GLY A 5 -5.29 2.20 -38.35
CA GLY A 5 -4.63 3.47 -38.62
C GLY A 5 -5.25 4.64 -37.88
N LEU A 6 -4.49 5.19 -36.93
CA LEU A 6 -4.68 6.50 -36.31
C LEU A 6 -5.83 6.66 -35.29
N THR A 7 -6.94 5.93 -35.35
CA THR A 7 -8.06 6.11 -34.39
C THR A 7 -7.73 5.63 -32.98
N ALA A 8 -7.12 4.44 -32.84
CA ALA A 8 -6.68 3.92 -31.54
C ALA A 8 -5.58 4.79 -30.91
N LEU A 9 -4.64 5.29 -31.73
CA LEU A 9 -3.58 6.19 -31.27
C LEU A 9 -4.15 7.55 -30.80
N LYS A 10 -5.12 8.12 -31.54
CA LYS A 10 -5.82 9.35 -31.12
C LYS A 10 -6.65 9.15 -29.85
N SER A 11 -7.20 7.95 -29.62
CA SER A 11 -7.89 7.60 -28.37
C SER A 11 -6.94 7.50 -27.18
N LEU A 12 -5.74 6.93 -27.38
CA LEU A 12 -4.70 6.85 -26.34
C LEU A 12 -4.10 8.23 -26.02
N LEU A 13 -3.97 9.09 -27.02
CA LEU A 13 -3.43 10.45 -26.88
C LEU A 13 -4.46 11.46 -26.36
N ARG A 14 -5.76 11.13 -26.37
CA ARG A 14 -6.79 11.90 -25.66
C ARG A 14 -6.57 11.75 -24.16
N ARG A 15 -5.73 12.60 -23.59
CA ARG A 15 -5.69 12.84 -22.14
C ARG A 15 -6.97 13.57 -21.76
N THR A 16 -8.05 12.83 -21.53
CA THR A 16 -9.12 13.35 -20.68
C THR A 16 -8.52 13.60 -19.30
N PRO A 17 -8.74 14.77 -18.70
CA PRO A 17 -8.40 14.96 -17.29
C PRO A 17 -9.10 13.85 -16.52
N ARG A 18 -8.32 12.94 -15.94
CA ARG A 18 -8.92 11.95 -15.04
C ARG A 18 -9.48 12.74 -13.86
N PRO A 19 -10.72 12.47 -13.44
CA PRO A 19 -11.20 13.04 -12.18
C PRO A 19 -10.16 12.73 -11.11
N HIS A 20 -9.91 13.69 -10.22
CA HIS A 20 -9.02 13.45 -9.10
C HIS A 20 -9.58 12.27 -8.32
N TRP A 21 -8.75 11.25 -8.10
CA TRP A 21 -9.17 10.11 -7.33
C TRP A 21 -9.44 10.56 -5.89
N GLN A 22 -10.61 10.19 -5.37
CA GLN A 22 -11.01 10.45 -3.99
C GLN A 22 -11.09 9.10 -3.29
N ALA A 23 -10.52 9.02 -2.09
CA ALA A 23 -10.68 7.84 -1.26
C ALA A 23 -12.16 7.71 -0.83
N PRO A 24 -12.72 6.49 -0.75
CA PRO A 24 -14.02 6.27 -0.11
C PRO A 24 -14.06 6.85 1.31
N GLU A 25 -15.21 7.36 1.75
CA GLU A 25 -15.38 7.96 3.09
C GLU A 25 -14.98 7.02 4.23
N ALA A 26 -15.25 5.72 4.08
CA ALA A 26 -14.90 4.69 5.05
C ALA A 26 -13.39 4.32 5.07
N SER A 27 -12.56 4.95 4.23
CA SER A 27 -11.12 4.67 4.21
C SER A 27 -10.47 5.22 5.46
N TRP A 28 -9.70 4.38 6.15
CA TRP A 28 -8.79 4.87 7.17
C TRP A 28 -7.84 5.90 6.55
N SER A 29 -7.64 7.03 7.23
CA SER A 29 -6.79 8.11 6.75
C SER A 29 -5.89 8.65 7.84
N ARG A 30 -4.66 8.99 7.44
CA ARG A 30 -3.65 9.64 8.27
C ARG A 30 -2.80 10.53 7.39
N ARG A 31 -2.28 11.64 7.94
CA ARG A 31 -1.33 12.48 7.21
C ARG A 31 -0.03 11.69 6.97
N PHE A 32 0.50 11.81 5.76
CA PHE A 32 1.76 11.16 5.39
C PHE A 32 2.88 11.56 6.35
N GLY A 33 3.62 10.57 6.86
CA GLY A 33 4.72 10.79 7.81
C GLY A 33 4.30 11.29 9.20
N GLN A 34 3.01 11.33 9.52
CA GLN A 34 2.57 11.72 10.86
C GLN A 34 2.93 10.62 11.87
N GLY A 35 3.90 10.90 12.74
CA GLY A 35 4.33 10.02 13.84
C GLY A 35 3.23 9.73 14.85
N TRP A 36 3.48 8.82 15.79
CA TRP A 36 2.51 8.34 16.77
C TRP A 36 2.90 8.81 18.17
N GLU A 37 1.97 9.43 18.90
CA GLU A 37 2.25 10.01 20.22
C GLU A 37 2.28 8.94 21.33
N SER A 38 1.24 8.12 21.40
CA SER A 38 1.10 7.08 22.43
C SER A 38 0.64 5.77 21.80
N PRO A 39 1.48 5.12 20.97
CA PRO A 39 1.13 3.82 20.41
C PRO A 39 1.06 2.76 21.52
N TYR A 40 0.25 1.74 21.31
CA TYR A 40 0.28 0.56 22.15
C TYR A 40 1.67 -0.07 22.09
N THR A 41 2.17 -0.52 23.23
CA THR A 41 3.39 -1.32 23.33
C THR A 41 3.08 -2.65 23.98
N VAL A 42 3.79 -3.70 23.58
CA VAL A 42 3.59 -5.04 24.15
C VAL A 42 3.82 -5.08 25.66
N ARG A 43 3.12 -6.01 26.32
CA ARG A 43 3.23 -6.23 27.77
C ARG A 43 4.43 -7.09 28.17
N TYR A 44 4.91 -7.94 27.28
CA TYR A 44 5.98 -8.90 27.53
C TYR A 44 6.99 -8.89 26.39
N ALA A 45 8.27 -9.11 26.71
CA ALA A 45 9.37 -9.10 25.75
C ALA A 45 9.28 -10.21 24.68
N SER A 46 8.51 -11.27 24.93
CA SER A 46 8.28 -12.35 23.97
C SER A 46 7.25 -12.02 22.90
N ASN A 47 6.52 -10.91 23.05
CA ASN A 47 5.49 -10.51 22.09
C ASN A 47 6.11 -9.65 20.99
N LEU A 48 5.71 -9.90 19.74
CA LEU A 48 6.10 -9.07 18.61
C LEU A 48 5.53 -7.65 18.76
N ASP A 49 6.40 -6.67 18.60
CA ASP A 49 6.08 -5.25 18.60
C ASP A 49 6.99 -4.52 17.61
N ASP A 50 6.52 -4.38 16.38
CA ASP A 50 7.21 -3.64 15.32
C ASP A 50 6.89 -2.15 15.35
N GLY A 51 6.16 -1.71 16.39
CA GLY A 51 5.64 -0.36 16.51
C GLY A 51 4.37 -0.12 15.67
N PRO A 52 3.94 1.14 15.54
CA PRO A 52 2.65 1.50 14.95
C PRO A 52 2.70 1.83 13.46
N ASN A 53 3.88 1.88 12.85
CA ASN A 53 4.08 2.38 11.50
C ASN A 53 3.81 1.30 10.44
N HIS A 54 2.55 0.86 10.34
CA HIS A 54 2.12 -0.17 9.41
C HIS A 54 0.97 0.30 8.52
N GLY A 55 0.88 -0.28 7.33
CA GLY A 55 -0.17 0.02 6.36
C GLY A 55 -0.68 -1.21 5.63
N MET A 56 -1.48 -1.00 4.59
CA MET A 56 -2.09 -2.08 3.83
C MET A 56 -1.03 -2.95 3.14
N PRO A 57 -1.05 -4.28 3.29
CA PRO A 57 -0.13 -5.16 2.60
C PRO A 57 -0.35 -5.15 1.08
N LEU A 58 0.75 -5.27 0.35
CA LEU A 58 0.76 -5.46 -1.10
C LEU A 58 1.19 -6.90 -1.40
N GLY A 59 0.27 -7.72 -1.88
CA GLY A 59 0.50 -9.12 -2.16
C GLY A 59 -0.80 -9.89 -2.36
N GLY A 60 -0.77 -10.90 -3.23
CA GLY A 60 -1.89 -11.81 -3.43
C GLY A 60 -1.83 -12.99 -2.45
N PHE A 61 -2.92 -13.73 -2.34
CA PHE A 61 -2.93 -14.96 -1.54
C PHE A 61 -1.91 -15.97 -2.09
N GLY A 62 -1.06 -16.49 -1.20
CA GLY A 62 0.00 -17.45 -1.53
C GLY A 62 1.24 -16.85 -2.22
N ALA A 63 1.27 -15.56 -2.52
CA ALA A 63 2.44 -14.89 -3.12
C ALA A 63 3.41 -14.31 -2.08
N GLY A 64 3.02 -14.32 -0.80
CA GLY A 64 3.59 -13.45 0.21
C GLY A 64 3.12 -12.00 0.06
N CYS A 65 3.50 -11.14 1.00
CA CYS A 65 3.18 -9.71 0.94
C CYS A 65 4.28 -8.81 1.51
N ILE A 66 4.23 -7.54 1.09
CA ILE A 66 5.10 -6.48 1.57
C ILE A 66 4.22 -5.38 2.18
N GLY A 67 4.47 -5.03 3.44
CA GLY A 67 3.81 -3.92 4.12
C GLY A 67 4.43 -2.59 3.73
N ARG A 68 3.59 -1.68 3.23
CA ARG A 68 3.97 -0.29 2.97
C ARG A 68 3.35 0.62 4.02
N ALA A 69 4.18 1.32 4.75
CA ALA A 69 3.79 2.15 5.88
C ALA A 69 3.24 3.53 5.46
N PRO A 70 2.50 4.23 6.34
CA PRO A 70 1.95 5.57 6.07
C PRO A 70 2.99 6.68 5.84
N ASP A 71 4.24 6.45 6.22
CA ASP A 71 5.40 7.31 5.89
C ASP A 71 6.05 6.96 4.55
N GLY A 72 5.52 5.96 3.84
CA GLY A 72 5.98 5.51 2.53
C GLY A 72 7.05 4.42 2.55
N ASN A 73 7.58 4.05 3.72
CA ASN A 73 8.58 2.99 3.84
C ASN A 73 8.00 1.60 3.57
N PHE A 74 8.84 0.69 3.09
CA PHE A 74 8.56 -0.75 3.10
C PHE A 74 9.31 -1.35 4.27
N ASN A 75 8.58 -1.89 5.25
CA ASN A 75 9.16 -2.26 6.52
C ASN A 75 8.69 -3.62 7.06
N LEU A 76 7.71 -4.25 6.42
CA LEU A 76 7.16 -5.53 6.85
C LEU A 76 7.16 -6.52 5.70
N TRP A 77 7.74 -7.70 5.92
CA TRP A 77 8.06 -8.64 4.86
C TRP A 77 7.54 -10.03 5.24
N HIS A 78 6.50 -10.47 4.53
CA HIS A 78 5.89 -11.80 4.64
C HIS A 78 6.08 -12.55 3.32
N LEU A 79 7.32 -12.62 2.83
CA LEU A 79 7.63 -13.22 1.53
C LEU A 79 7.67 -14.75 1.60
N ASP A 80 8.11 -15.30 2.73
CA ASP A 80 8.00 -16.72 3.03
C ASP A 80 6.77 -16.99 3.88
N GLY A 81 6.06 -18.06 3.57
CA GLY A 81 4.76 -18.36 4.14
C GLY A 81 4.84 -18.65 5.64
N GLY A 82 4.31 -17.75 6.45
CA GLY A 82 4.31 -17.87 7.92
C GLY A 82 5.49 -17.16 8.60
N GLU A 83 6.43 -16.64 7.83
CA GLU A 83 7.53 -15.83 8.35
C GLU A 83 7.15 -14.36 8.50
N HIS A 84 7.77 -13.72 9.48
CA HIS A 84 7.56 -12.32 9.83
C HIS A 84 8.89 -11.62 10.01
N TRP A 85 9.25 -10.74 9.07
CA TRP A 85 10.44 -9.92 9.19
C TRP A 85 10.09 -8.43 9.11
N PHE A 86 10.60 -7.67 10.09
CA PHE A 86 10.45 -6.22 10.18
C PHE A 86 11.82 -5.53 10.12
N GLY A 87 11.97 -4.55 9.23
CA GLY A 87 13.22 -3.80 9.02
C GLY A 87 13.27 -3.02 7.71
#